data_AF-A0A850GQC3-F1
#
_entry.id   AF-A0A850GQC3-F1
#
_cell.length_a   1.000
_cell.length_b   1.000
_cell.length_c   1.000
_cell.angle_alpha   90.00
_cell.angle_beta   90.00
_cell.angle_gamma   90.00
#
_symmetry.space_group_name_H-M   'P 1'
#
loop_
_entity.id
_entity.type
_entity.pdbx_description
1 polymer ?
#
loop_
_entity_poly.entity_id
_entity_poly.type
_entity_poly.pdbx_seq_one_letter_code
_entity_poly.pdbx_strand_id
1 'polypeptide(L)'
;MNGYVISGGHALYHQDRVAFDLCFEEWQNSVRQDRANHIEKVLSFRSNRGFVEMLASVVSQGLVVPFVGAGVSIPCNKEGWRSFLCRQAELAEMGPVGTRLDQGEYEEVAQEIIAQRGRHMFDLEVEARYSSKAELSGPVLQIRALTEKFVITTNFDEVLELAFRTQDSPFSEVWHPASIPDEVIRVSTGPDSTALIKLHGDSKYANGRVFTKSEYDLFYGAPLDMDRPLPKLLATLYSRQCMLFIGCSLCSDRTLDVFRQTIQREGAGRVSRHFAILECPDDGDILDREKFLTEINIVPIWFPKGDFTAIEALLEYLIQATGRLQT
;
A
#
# COMPACT_ATOMS: atom_id res chain seq x y z
N MET A 1 -6.74 -8.35 -48.30
CA MET A 1 -5.33 -8.45 -47.87
C MET A 1 -5.25 -7.78 -46.51
N ASN A 2 -5.30 -8.56 -45.43
CA ASN A 2 -5.19 -8.04 -44.07
C ASN A 2 -3.72 -7.94 -43.71
N GLY A 3 -3.19 -6.71 -43.69
CA GLY A 3 -1.85 -6.43 -43.20
C GLY A 3 -1.83 -6.59 -41.69
N TYR A 4 -1.19 -7.65 -41.20
CA TYR A 4 -0.78 -7.73 -39.81
C TYR A 4 0.22 -6.61 -39.54
N VAL A 5 -0.03 -5.78 -38.52
CA VAL A 5 0.98 -4.88 -37.98
C VAL A 5 1.97 -5.75 -37.22
N ILE A 6 2.99 -6.21 -37.93
CA ILE A 6 4.13 -6.92 -37.34
C ILE A 6 4.93 -5.85 -36.57
N SER A 7 5.00 -5.97 -35.24
CA SER A 7 5.89 -5.10 -34.46
C SER A 7 7.32 -5.27 -34.98
N GLY A 8 8.12 -4.19 -35.01
CA GLY A 8 9.45 -4.21 -35.66
C GLY A 8 10.35 -5.37 -35.22
N GLY A 9 10.26 -5.81 -33.95
CA GLY A 9 10.99 -6.98 -33.44
C GLY A 9 10.55 -8.31 -34.06
N HIS A 10 9.26 -8.48 -34.36
CA HIS A 10 8.73 -9.70 -34.98
C HIS A 10 9.09 -9.79 -36.47
N ALA A 11 9.34 -8.65 -37.14
CA ALA A 11 9.85 -8.63 -38.52
C ALA A 11 11.35 -8.99 -38.57
N LEU A 12 12.15 -8.45 -37.63
CA LEU A 12 13.58 -8.75 -37.48
C LEU A 12 13.83 -10.21 -37.09
N TYR A 13 13.08 -10.77 -36.14
CA TYR A 13 13.26 -12.16 -35.69
C TYR A 13 13.15 -13.19 -36.83
N HIS A 14 12.25 -12.97 -37.78
CA HIS A 14 12.02 -13.90 -38.89
C HIS A 14 12.94 -13.66 -40.11
N GLN A 15 13.56 -12.49 -40.23
CA GLN A 15 14.40 -12.13 -41.39
C GLN A 15 15.90 -12.23 -41.09
N ASP A 16 16.32 -11.87 -39.88
CA ASP A 16 17.72 -11.93 -39.44
C ASP A 16 17.78 -12.14 -37.93
N ARG A 17 17.90 -13.41 -37.53
CA ARG A 17 17.95 -13.81 -36.13
C ARG A 17 19.16 -13.23 -35.39
N VAL A 18 20.30 -13.06 -36.07
CA VAL A 18 21.51 -12.52 -35.45
C VAL A 18 21.33 -11.03 -35.17
N ALA A 19 20.77 -10.28 -36.12
CA ALA A 19 20.44 -8.87 -35.92
C ALA A 19 19.37 -8.68 -34.83
N PHE A 20 18.36 -9.56 -34.78
CA PHE A 20 17.38 -9.54 -33.71
C PHE A 20 18.01 -9.79 -32.33
N ASP A 21 18.84 -10.82 -32.20
CA ASP A 21 19.47 -11.18 -30.92
C ASP A 21 20.37 -10.03 -30.43
N LEU A 22 21.15 -9.39 -31.32
CA LEU A 22 21.94 -8.21 -31.00
C LEU A 22 21.10 -7.01 -30.55
N CYS A 23 20.05 -6.65 -31.31
CA CYS A 23 19.16 -5.56 -30.93
C CYS A 23 18.40 -5.85 -29.62
N PHE A 24 18.07 -7.12 -29.38
CA PHE A 24 17.42 -7.54 -28.14
C PHE A 24 18.37 -7.42 -26.95
N GLU A 25 19.63 -7.86 -27.07
CA GLU A 25 20.66 -7.67 -26.05
C GLU A 25 20.94 -6.19 -25.76
N GLU A 26 21.05 -5.35 -26.81
CA GLU A 26 21.20 -3.90 -26.68
C GLU A 26 20.03 -3.27 -25.93
N TRP A 27 18.80 -3.65 -26.30
CA TRP A 27 17.59 -3.19 -25.62
C TRP A 27 17.56 -3.62 -24.14
N GLN A 28 17.89 -4.89 -23.85
CA GLN A 28 17.98 -5.39 -22.47
C GLN A 28 19.01 -4.61 -21.65
N ASN A 29 20.18 -4.32 -22.22
CA ASN A 29 21.22 -3.54 -21.56
C ASN A 29 20.79 -2.09 -21.31
N SER A 30 20.12 -1.46 -22.28
CA SER A 30 19.54 -0.12 -22.12
C SER A 30 18.53 -0.09 -20.97
N VAL A 31 17.59 -1.04 -20.93
CA VAL A 31 16.58 -1.13 -19.86
C VAL A 31 17.24 -1.32 -18.49
N ARG A 32 18.26 -2.18 -18.38
CA ARG A 32 19.02 -2.37 -17.13
C ARG A 32 19.71 -1.07 -16.69
N GLN A 33 20.33 -0.36 -17.63
CA GLN A 33 21.01 0.90 -17.34
C GLN A 33 20.02 1.98 -16.89
N ASP A 34 18.87 2.09 -17.55
CA ASP A 34 17.82 3.05 -17.18
C ASP A 34 17.28 2.78 -15.78
N ARG A 35 17.03 1.50 -15.44
CA ARG A 35 16.63 1.10 -14.09
C ARG A 35 17.70 1.43 -13.05
N ALA A 36 18.97 1.12 -13.33
CA ALA A 36 20.10 1.43 -12.46
C ALA A 36 20.23 2.95 -12.22
N ASN A 37 20.08 3.75 -13.27
CA ASN A 37 20.10 5.20 -13.18
C ASN A 37 18.91 5.74 -12.38
N HIS A 38 17.72 5.14 -12.52
CA HIS A 38 16.53 5.56 -11.79
C HIS A 38 16.66 5.27 -10.30
N ILE A 39 17.03 4.06 -9.91
CA ILE A 39 17.25 3.74 -8.49
C ILE A 39 18.35 4.61 -7.88
N GLU A 40 19.45 4.88 -8.60
CA GLU A 40 20.51 5.75 -8.09
C GLU A 40 20.01 7.19 -7.85
N LYS A 41 19.13 7.70 -8.71
CA LYS A 41 18.46 9.01 -8.46
C LYS A 41 17.63 8.98 -7.19
N VAL A 42 16.91 7.89 -6.91
CA VAL A 42 16.12 7.75 -5.69
C VAL A 42 17.01 7.58 -4.46
N LEU A 43 18.09 6.79 -4.54
CA LEU A 43 19.05 6.60 -3.43
C LEU A 43 19.79 7.89 -3.07
N SER A 44 20.15 8.69 -4.07
CA SER A 44 20.80 10.00 -3.90
C SER A 44 19.80 11.13 -3.57
N PHE A 45 18.49 10.87 -3.62
CA PHE A 45 17.49 11.85 -3.24
C PHE A 45 17.52 12.08 -1.72
N ARG A 46 17.77 13.33 -1.34
CA ARG A 46 17.90 13.76 0.07
C ARG A 46 18.84 12.84 0.86
N SER A 47 18.34 12.20 1.92
CA SER A 47 19.12 11.33 2.80
C SER A 47 18.73 9.85 2.67
N ASN A 48 18.13 9.46 1.54
CA ASN A 48 17.56 8.13 1.37
C ASN A 48 18.57 7.00 1.51
N ARG A 49 19.78 7.12 0.94
CA ARG A 49 20.75 6.02 0.86
C ARG A 49 20.89 5.23 2.16
N GLY A 50 21.17 5.90 3.27
CA GLY A 50 21.35 5.22 4.57
C GLY A 50 20.07 4.55 5.06
N PHE A 51 18.90 5.17 4.87
CA PHE A 51 17.61 4.60 5.27
C PHE A 51 17.21 3.41 4.41
N VAL A 52 17.50 3.46 3.10
CA VAL A 52 17.26 2.35 2.17
C VAL A 52 18.20 1.18 2.46
N GLU A 53 19.47 1.42 2.78
CA GLU A 53 20.42 0.38 3.20
C GLU A 53 19.97 -0.29 4.52
N MET A 54 19.47 0.50 5.49
CA MET A 54 18.85 -0.04 6.69
C MET A 54 17.64 -0.92 6.38
N LEU A 55 16.73 -0.44 5.52
CA LEU A 55 15.54 -1.20 5.11
C LEU A 55 15.94 -2.49 4.38
N ALA A 56 16.89 -2.43 3.45
CA ALA A 56 17.39 -3.59 2.70
C ALA A 56 17.90 -4.70 3.63
N SER A 57 18.58 -4.33 4.73
CA SER A 57 19.02 -5.27 5.76
C SER A 57 17.86 -5.98 6.47
N VAL A 58 16.75 -5.28 6.72
CA VAL A 58 15.56 -5.90 7.34
C VAL A 58 14.80 -6.78 6.34
N VAL A 59 14.73 -6.35 5.08
CA VAL A 59 14.09 -7.09 3.99
C VAL A 59 14.83 -8.40 3.70
N SER A 60 16.18 -8.39 3.66
CA SER A 60 17.00 -9.59 3.45
C SER A 60 16.89 -10.63 4.57
N GLN A 61 16.50 -10.21 5.77
CA GLN A 61 16.24 -11.11 6.92
C GLN A 61 14.80 -11.65 6.92
N GLY A 62 13.94 -11.26 5.98
CA GLY A 62 12.53 -11.67 5.95
C GLY A 62 11.71 -11.12 7.12
N LEU A 63 12.13 -9.98 7.69
CA LEU A 63 11.51 -9.39 8.89
C LEU A 63 10.50 -8.28 8.57
N VAL A 64 10.39 -7.85 7.31
CA VAL A 64 9.45 -6.82 6.89
C VAL A 64 8.04 -7.37 6.71
N VAL A 65 7.07 -6.60 7.21
CA VAL A 65 5.64 -6.76 6.94
C VAL A 65 5.19 -5.60 6.05
N PRO A 66 4.79 -5.85 4.79
CA PRO A 66 4.23 -4.83 3.93
C PRO A 66 2.90 -4.33 4.50
N PHE A 67 2.78 -3.01 4.61
CA PHE A 67 1.54 -2.30 4.90
C PHE A 67 1.14 -1.52 3.65
N VAL A 68 0.10 -1.95 2.96
CA VAL A 68 -0.27 -1.49 1.62
C VAL A 68 -1.48 -0.57 1.67
N GLY A 69 -1.34 0.64 1.17
CA GLY A 69 -2.42 1.62 1.02
C GLY A 69 -2.93 1.74 -0.40
N ALA A 70 -3.91 2.62 -0.60
CA ALA A 70 -4.65 2.74 -1.86
C ALA A 70 -3.76 3.11 -3.05
N GLY A 71 -2.62 3.77 -2.81
CA GLY A 71 -1.66 4.16 -3.85
C GLY A 71 -1.11 2.99 -4.65
N VAL A 72 -0.99 1.80 -4.06
CA VAL A 72 -0.53 0.59 -4.77
C VAL A 72 -1.59 0.07 -5.75
N SER A 73 -2.87 0.29 -5.45
CA SER A 73 -3.98 -0.15 -6.31
C SER A 73 -4.32 0.85 -7.44
N ILE A 74 -3.77 2.08 -7.41
CA ILE A 74 -4.06 3.11 -8.43
C ILE A 74 -3.70 2.67 -9.86
N PRO A 75 -2.50 2.12 -10.13
CA PRO A 75 -2.16 1.61 -11.47
C PRO A 75 -3.09 0.49 -11.94
N CYS A 76 -3.73 -0.22 -11.00
CA CYS A 76 -4.73 -1.25 -11.28
C CYS A 76 -6.15 -0.69 -11.49
N ASN A 77 -6.26 0.59 -11.86
CA ASN A 77 -7.50 1.33 -12.07
C ASN A 77 -8.42 1.36 -10.84
N LYS A 78 -7.83 1.39 -9.63
CA LYS A 78 -8.58 1.60 -8.38
C LYS A 78 -8.49 3.04 -7.93
N GLU A 79 -9.59 3.51 -7.38
CA GLU A 79 -9.74 4.90 -7.00
C GLU A 79 -9.37 5.13 -5.53
N GLY A 80 -8.55 6.15 -5.25
CA GLY A 80 -8.29 6.59 -3.88
C GLY A 80 -9.54 7.16 -3.18
N TRP A 81 -9.60 7.03 -1.86
CA TRP A 81 -10.76 7.45 -1.06
C TRP A 81 -11.16 8.91 -1.26
N ARG A 82 -10.16 9.79 -1.44
CA ARG A 82 -10.39 11.22 -1.66
C ARG A 82 -11.25 11.47 -2.90
N SER A 83 -10.86 10.88 -4.03
CA SER A 83 -11.57 11.03 -5.31
C SER A 83 -12.96 10.38 -5.24
N PHE A 84 -13.06 9.24 -4.56
CA PHE A 84 -14.34 8.57 -4.32
C PHE A 84 -15.31 9.49 -3.54
N LEU A 85 -14.89 10.01 -2.39
CA LEU A 85 -15.73 10.84 -1.53
C LEU A 85 -16.10 12.19 -2.19
N CYS A 86 -15.18 12.81 -2.95
CA CYS A 86 -15.52 14.02 -3.73
C CYS A 86 -16.69 13.77 -4.68
N ARG A 87 -16.63 12.70 -5.49
CA ARG A 87 -17.72 12.36 -6.42
C ARG A 87 -19.01 12.03 -5.67
N GLN A 88 -18.91 11.25 -4.59
CA GLN A 88 -20.10 10.88 -3.81
C GLN A 88 -20.76 12.09 -3.15
N ALA A 89 -19.97 13.08 -2.71
CA ALA A 89 -20.47 14.35 -2.17
C ALA A 89 -21.14 15.22 -3.25
N GLU A 90 -20.60 15.26 -4.47
CA GLU A 90 -21.24 15.91 -5.62
C GLU A 90 -22.61 15.28 -5.92
N LEU A 91 -22.68 13.94 -5.97
CA LEU A 91 -23.95 13.21 -6.15
C LEU A 91 -24.92 13.36 -4.98
N ALA A 92 -24.42 13.73 -3.80
CA ALA A 92 -25.21 14.01 -2.61
C ALA A 92 -25.60 15.49 -2.48
N GLU A 93 -25.28 16.32 -3.47
CA GLU A 93 -25.53 17.78 -3.49
C GLU A 93 -24.91 18.52 -2.28
N MET A 94 -23.83 17.99 -1.70
CA MET A 94 -23.14 18.57 -0.53
C MET A 94 -22.19 19.71 -0.89
N GLY A 95 -21.96 19.96 -2.18
CA GLY A 95 -20.93 20.87 -2.67
C GLY A 95 -19.50 20.29 -2.52
N PRO A 96 -18.46 21.11 -2.75
CA PRO A 96 -17.08 20.65 -2.74
C PRO A 96 -16.60 20.34 -1.31
N VAL A 97 -16.30 19.07 -1.04
CA VAL A 97 -15.76 18.59 0.25
C VAL A 97 -14.23 18.54 0.28
N GLY A 98 -13.56 18.99 -0.79
CA GLY A 98 -12.13 18.78 -0.99
C GLY A 98 -11.26 19.29 0.16
N THR A 99 -11.51 20.52 0.64
CA THR A 99 -10.75 21.11 1.75
C THR A 99 -10.92 20.33 3.05
N ARG A 100 -12.12 19.81 3.34
CA ARG A 100 -12.40 18.99 4.52
C ARG A 100 -11.64 17.67 4.48
N LEU A 101 -11.59 17.05 3.30
CA LEU A 101 -10.80 15.83 3.09
C LEU A 101 -9.30 16.09 3.24
N ASP A 102 -8.79 17.24 2.77
CA ASP A 102 -7.39 17.62 2.98
C ASP A 102 -7.06 17.87 4.47
N GLN A 103 -8.07 18.22 5.27
CA GLN A 103 -8.00 18.36 6.73
C GLN A 103 -8.19 17.02 7.48
N GLY A 104 -8.46 15.92 6.76
CA GLY A 104 -8.59 14.59 7.34
C GLY A 104 -10.02 14.18 7.74
N GLU A 105 -11.05 14.96 7.42
CA GLU A 105 -12.47 14.67 7.74
C GLU A 105 -13.10 13.59 6.82
N TYR A 106 -12.37 12.52 6.52
CA TYR A 106 -12.87 11.44 5.64
C TYR A 106 -14.07 10.72 6.26
N GLU A 107 -14.01 10.45 7.57
CA GLU A 107 -15.03 9.70 8.30
C GLU A 107 -16.36 10.47 8.39
N GLU A 108 -16.27 11.77 8.70
CA GLU A 108 -17.40 12.70 8.78
C GLU A 108 -18.06 12.87 7.41
N VAL A 109 -17.27 13.14 6.36
CA VAL A 109 -17.80 13.31 5.00
C VAL A 109 -18.50 12.03 4.53
N ALA A 110 -17.93 10.85 4.77
CA ALA A 110 -18.57 9.57 4.45
C ALA A 110 -19.90 9.39 5.21
N GLN A 111 -19.94 9.77 6.49
CA GLN A 111 -21.15 9.68 7.32
C GLN A 111 -22.26 10.64 6.86
N GLU A 112 -21.89 11.85 6.44
CA GLU A 112 -22.82 12.85 5.89
C GLU A 112 -23.39 12.42 4.53
N ILE A 113 -22.56 11.83 3.65
CA ILE A 113 -23.04 11.26 2.38
C ILE A 113 -24.12 10.20 2.64
N ILE A 114 -23.92 9.35 3.64
CA ILE A 114 -24.94 8.35 4.05
C ILE A 114 -26.22 9.02 4.54
N ALA A 115 -26.11 10.12 5.29
CA ALA A 115 -27.28 10.85 5.76
C ALA A 115 -28.10 11.45 4.61
N GLN A 116 -27.44 11.84 3.51
CA GLN A 116 -28.11 12.41 2.33
C GLN A 116 -28.63 11.36 1.35
N ARG A 117 -27.82 10.36 1.00
CA ARG A 117 -28.13 9.38 -0.07
C ARG A 117 -28.65 8.05 0.45
N GLY A 118 -28.59 7.82 1.76
CA GLY A 118 -28.94 6.56 2.40
C GLY A 118 -27.80 5.54 2.37
N ARG A 119 -27.75 4.73 3.43
CA ARG A 119 -26.73 3.70 3.65
C ARG A 119 -26.62 2.70 2.49
N HIS A 120 -27.76 2.20 2.01
CA HIS A 120 -27.78 1.16 0.98
C HIS A 120 -27.14 1.61 -0.34
N MET A 121 -27.43 2.83 -0.79
CA MET A 121 -26.82 3.39 -2.00
C MET A 121 -25.32 3.58 -1.84
N PHE A 122 -24.87 4.07 -0.68
CA PHE A 122 -23.45 4.20 -0.39
C PHE A 122 -22.72 2.84 -0.43
N ASP A 123 -23.30 1.81 0.16
CA ASP A 123 -22.73 0.46 0.17
C ASP A 123 -22.59 -0.10 -1.25
N LEU A 124 -23.63 0.05 -2.09
CA LEU A 124 -23.59 -0.36 -3.50
C LEU A 124 -22.51 0.37 -4.31
N GLU A 125 -22.31 1.67 -4.06
CA GLU A 125 -21.30 2.47 -4.73
C GLU A 125 -19.87 2.07 -4.34
N VAL A 126 -19.66 1.74 -3.05
CA VAL A 126 -18.39 1.18 -2.57
C VAL A 126 -18.12 -0.16 -3.24
N GLU A 127 -19.09 -1.08 -3.23
CA GLU A 127 -18.95 -2.39 -3.86
C GLU A 127 -18.66 -2.23 -5.36
N ALA A 128 -19.49 -1.49 -6.09
CA ALA A 128 -19.34 -1.28 -7.53
C ALA A 128 -17.98 -0.68 -7.90
N ARG A 129 -17.45 0.24 -7.07
CA ARG A 129 -16.15 0.87 -7.33
C ARG A 129 -15.00 -0.08 -7.10
N TYR A 130 -14.96 -0.71 -5.94
CA TYR A 130 -13.77 -1.42 -5.46
C TYR A 130 -13.74 -2.90 -5.87
N SER A 131 -14.91 -3.52 -6.11
CA SER A 131 -15.03 -4.89 -6.65
C SER A 131 -14.96 -4.97 -8.18
N SER A 132 -14.79 -3.84 -8.88
CA SER A 132 -14.55 -3.83 -10.33
C SER A 132 -13.36 -4.71 -10.74
N LYS A 133 -13.36 -5.24 -11.97
CA LYS A 133 -12.23 -6.02 -12.46
C LYS A 133 -10.96 -5.17 -12.47
N ALA A 134 -9.88 -5.69 -11.90
CA ALA A 134 -8.57 -5.06 -11.93
C ALA A 134 -7.71 -5.66 -13.06
N GLU A 135 -6.89 -4.82 -13.68
CA GLU A 135 -5.76 -5.24 -14.51
C GLU A 135 -4.49 -4.98 -13.72
N LEU A 136 -3.76 -6.04 -13.38
CA LEU A 136 -2.60 -5.91 -12.50
C LEU A 136 -1.48 -5.14 -13.19
N SER A 137 -1.00 -4.09 -12.55
CA SER A 137 0.15 -3.32 -12.99
C SER A 137 0.79 -2.58 -11.82
N GLY A 138 2.04 -2.17 -12.00
CA GLY A 138 2.76 -1.36 -11.03
C GLY A 138 3.24 -2.15 -9.79
N PRO A 139 3.43 -1.47 -8.64
CA PRO A 139 4.17 -2.01 -7.50
C PRO A 139 3.49 -3.21 -6.81
N VAL A 140 2.19 -3.45 -7.06
CA VAL A 140 1.48 -4.62 -6.48
C VAL A 140 2.17 -5.94 -6.85
N LEU A 141 2.75 -6.02 -8.07
CA LEU A 141 3.38 -7.23 -8.59
C LEU A 141 4.65 -7.63 -7.81
N GLN A 142 5.22 -6.71 -7.04
CA GLN A 142 6.45 -6.92 -6.27
C GLN A 142 6.19 -7.26 -4.80
N ILE A 143 4.96 -7.04 -4.30
CA ILE A 143 4.64 -7.17 -2.87
C ILE A 143 4.90 -8.59 -2.35
N ARG A 144 4.57 -9.61 -3.14
CA ARG A 144 4.80 -11.02 -2.76
C ARG A 144 6.26 -11.35 -2.48
N ALA A 145 7.20 -10.74 -3.21
CA ALA A 145 8.62 -11.02 -3.05
C ALA A 145 9.23 -10.37 -1.79
N LEU A 146 8.56 -9.39 -1.20
CA LEU A 146 9.02 -8.70 0.01
C LEU A 146 8.84 -9.54 1.28
N THR A 147 7.84 -10.42 1.33
CA THR A 147 7.49 -11.16 2.54
C THR A 147 6.95 -12.54 2.27
N GLU A 148 7.15 -13.45 3.22
CA GLU A 148 6.58 -14.80 3.26
C GLU A 148 5.54 -14.96 4.39
N LYS A 149 5.31 -13.89 5.19
CA LYS A 149 4.46 -13.93 6.39
C LYS A 149 3.04 -13.48 6.09
N PHE A 150 2.78 -12.19 6.25
CA PHE A 150 1.47 -11.61 6.00
C PHE A 150 1.62 -10.19 5.48
N VAL A 151 0.57 -9.73 4.82
CA VAL A 151 0.42 -8.37 4.31
C VAL A 151 -0.70 -7.70 5.07
N ILE A 152 -0.51 -6.44 5.43
CA ILE A 152 -1.57 -5.60 6.03
C ILE A 152 -2.03 -4.60 4.98
N THR A 153 -3.33 -4.33 4.90
CA THR A 153 -3.84 -3.28 4.02
C THR A 153 -5.05 -2.57 4.62
N THR A 154 -5.23 -1.32 4.22
CA THR A 154 -6.45 -0.53 4.46
C THR A 154 -7.36 -0.48 3.24
N ASN A 155 -7.02 -1.16 2.15
CA ASN A 155 -7.75 -1.15 0.89
C ASN A 155 -8.97 -2.06 0.93
N PHE A 156 -10.05 -1.64 0.24
CA PHE A 156 -11.28 -2.44 0.11
C PHE A 156 -11.27 -3.36 -1.11
N ASP A 157 -10.46 -3.05 -2.12
CA ASP A 157 -10.36 -3.83 -3.37
C ASP A 157 -9.65 -5.17 -3.19
N GLU A 158 -9.70 -6.02 -4.21
CA GLU A 158 -9.09 -7.36 -4.23
C GLU A 158 -7.77 -7.40 -5.04
N VAL A 159 -7.08 -6.27 -5.22
CA VAL A 159 -5.90 -6.19 -6.08
C VAL A 159 -4.73 -7.03 -5.54
N LEU A 160 -4.53 -7.05 -4.22
CA LEU A 160 -3.49 -7.87 -3.59
C LEU A 160 -3.82 -9.36 -3.73
N GLU A 161 -5.06 -9.74 -3.47
CA GLU A 161 -5.55 -11.11 -3.59
C GLU A 161 -5.40 -11.62 -5.02
N LEU A 162 -5.72 -10.78 -6.02
CA LEU A 162 -5.53 -11.10 -7.42
C LEU A 162 -4.04 -11.25 -7.76
N ALA A 163 -3.19 -10.32 -7.34
CA ALA A 163 -1.74 -10.37 -7.58
C ALA A 163 -1.10 -11.64 -7.03
N PHE A 164 -1.40 -11.98 -5.78
CA PHE A 164 -0.90 -13.19 -5.13
C PHE A 164 -1.39 -14.47 -5.82
N ARG A 165 -2.66 -14.50 -6.24
CA ARG A 165 -3.22 -15.63 -7.00
C ARG A 165 -2.56 -15.80 -8.37
N THR A 166 -2.28 -14.72 -9.09
CA THR A 166 -1.63 -14.78 -10.42
C THR A 166 -0.17 -15.21 -10.38
N GLN A 167 0.45 -15.18 -9.19
CA GLN A 167 1.82 -15.64 -8.95
C GLN A 167 1.86 -17.03 -8.29
N ASP A 168 0.77 -17.80 -8.42
CA ASP A 168 0.59 -19.14 -7.84
C ASP A 168 0.85 -19.20 -6.31
N SER A 169 0.62 -18.08 -5.62
CA SER A 169 0.82 -17.97 -4.17
C SER A 169 -0.36 -17.25 -3.50
N PRO A 170 -1.60 -17.75 -3.63
CA PRO A 170 -2.77 -17.12 -3.02
C PRO A 170 -2.62 -17.04 -1.49
N PHE A 171 -3.21 -16.02 -0.88
CA PHE A 171 -3.33 -15.96 0.58
C PHE A 171 -4.09 -17.18 1.09
N SER A 172 -3.53 -17.85 2.10
CA SER A 172 -4.17 -18.97 2.79
C SER A 172 -5.34 -18.49 3.65
N GLU A 173 -5.22 -17.29 4.22
CA GLU A 173 -6.24 -16.66 5.04
C GLU A 173 -6.36 -15.17 4.71
N VAL A 174 -7.59 -14.66 4.73
CA VAL A 174 -7.91 -13.23 4.63
C VAL A 174 -8.75 -12.85 5.84
N TRP A 175 -8.22 -11.96 6.68
CA TRP A 175 -8.92 -11.49 7.87
C TRP A 175 -9.44 -10.07 7.68
N HIS A 176 -10.62 -9.84 8.23
CA HIS A 176 -11.30 -8.55 8.26
C HIS A 176 -11.57 -8.15 9.72
N PRO A 177 -11.87 -6.89 10.03
CA PRO A 177 -12.00 -6.38 11.40
C PRO A 177 -12.95 -7.17 12.29
N ALA A 178 -14.03 -7.70 11.72
CA ALA A 178 -15.03 -8.51 12.42
C ALA A 178 -14.63 -9.98 12.61
N SER A 179 -13.62 -10.47 11.89
CA SER A 179 -13.22 -11.88 11.86
C SER A 179 -11.78 -12.13 12.33
N ILE A 180 -11.08 -11.11 12.83
CA ILE A 180 -9.69 -11.23 13.31
C ILE A 180 -9.65 -12.16 14.53
N PRO A 181 -8.96 -13.31 14.47
CA PRO A 181 -8.72 -14.12 15.65
C PRO A 181 -7.85 -13.38 16.68
N ASP A 182 -8.08 -13.61 17.98
CA ASP A 182 -7.18 -13.10 19.03
C ASP A 182 -5.72 -13.58 18.85
N GLU A 183 -5.53 -14.66 18.10
CA GLU A 183 -4.25 -15.30 17.84
C GLU A 183 -3.60 -14.95 16.50
N VAL A 184 -4.05 -13.90 15.79
CA VAL A 184 -3.42 -13.47 14.52
C VAL A 184 -1.89 -13.35 14.62
N ILE A 185 -1.37 -12.97 15.78
CA ILE A 185 0.07 -12.85 16.04
C ILE A 185 0.79 -14.21 16.02
N ARG A 186 0.07 -15.32 16.23
CA ARG A 186 0.59 -16.70 16.14
C ARG A 186 0.45 -17.29 14.74
N VAL A 187 -0.46 -16.79 13.91
CA VAL A 187 -0.71 -17.33 12.57
C VAL A 187 0.22 -16.66 11.56
N SER A 188 1.38 -17.27 11.36
CA SER A 188 2.23 -17.31 10.15
C SER A 188 3.48 -18.15 10.45
N THR A 189 3.31 -19.32 11.08
CA THR A 189 4.43 -20.22 11.44
C THR A 189 4.56 -21.43 10.53
N GLY A 190 3.69 -21.57 9.53
CA GLY A 190 3.83 -22.57 8.47
C GLY A 190 4.71 -22.05 7.33
N PRO A 191 5.58 -22.89 6.72
CA PRO A 191 6.43 -22.49 5.59
C PRO A 191 5.70 -21.93 4.35
N ASP A 192 4.37 -22.08 4.27
CA ASP A 192 3.57 -21.70 3.09
C ASP A 192 2.27 -20.94 3.43
N SER A 193 2.07 -20.53 4.70
CA SER A 193 0.84 -19.87 5.12
C SER A 193 0.98 -18.35 5.06
N THR A 194 0.64 -17.76 3.90
CA THR A 194 0.59 -16.29 3.78
C THR A 194 -0.80 -15.76 4.13
N ALA A 195 -0.89 -14.78 5.04
CA ALA A 195 -2.17 -14.15 5.40
C ALA A 195 -2.29 -12.70 4.87
N LEU A 196 -3.52 -12.26 4.64
CA LEU A 196 -3.85 -10.85 4.35
C LEU A 196 -4.73 -10.29 5.47
N ILE A 197 -4.34 -9.16 6.06
CA ILE A 197 -5.11 -8.45 7.08
C ILE A 197 -5.68 -7.18 6.45
N LYS A 198 -6.99 -7.16 6.19
CA LYS A 198 -7.69 -5.97 5.67
C LYS A 198 -8.26 -5.19 6.84
N LEU A 199 -7.53 -4.21 7.36
CA LEU A 199 -7.90 -3.46 8.57
C LEU A 199 -9.21 -2.68 8.45
N HIS A 200 -9.63 -2.37 7.23
CA HIS A 200 -10.88 -1.68 6.96
C HIS A 200 -11.96 -2.57 6.34
N GLY A 201 -11.71 -3.88 6.25
CA GLY A 201 -12.67 -4.83 5.71
C GLY A 201 -12.62 -4.91 4.18
N ASP A 202 -13.76 -5.25 3.58
CA ASP A 202 -13.86 -5.53 2.14
C ASP A 202 -14.98 -4.72 1.50
N SER A 203 -14.83 -4.40 0.23
CA SER A 203 -15.86 -3.71 -0.54
C SER A 203 -17.18 -4.48 -0.66
N LYS A 204 -17.14 -5.82 -0.65
CA LYS A 204 -18.32 -6.70 -0.78
C LYS A 204 -19.09 -6.88 0.52
N TYR A 205 -18.44 -6.64 1.66
CA TYR A 205 -19.00 -6.93 2.98
C TYR A 205 -19.11 -5.65 3.80
N ALA A 206 -20.26 -4.98 3.68
CA ALA A 206 -20.57 -3.79 4.48
C ALA A 206 -20.52 -4.10 6.00
N ASN A 207 -20.93 -5.31 6.39
CA ASN A 207 -20.74 -5.82 7.74
C ASN A 207 -19.27 -6.17 7.97
N GLY A 208 -18.58 -5.38 8.78
CA GLY A 208 -17.14 -5.54 9.02
C GLY A 208 -16.27 -4.52 8.30
N ARG A 209 -16.86 -3.60 7.51
CA ARG A 209 -16.14 -2.50 6.88
C ARG A 209 -15.91 -1.35 7.87
N VAL A 210 -14.77 -0.68 7.77
CA VAL A 210 -14.43 0.55 8.49
C VAL A 210 -14.24 1.67 7.47
N PHE A 211 -15.23 2.55 7.30
CA PHE A 211 -15.12 3.65 6.36
C PHE A 211 -15.78 4.94 6.85
N THR A 212 -16.94 4.82 7.49
CA THR A 212 -17.72 5.93 8.01
C THR A 212 -17.41 6.17 9.48
N LYS A 213 -17.70 7.37 9.99
CA LYS A 213 -17.50 7.68 11.41
C LYS A 213 -18.12 6.65 12.36
N SER A 214 -19.36 6.23 12.13
CA SER A 214 -20.02 5.22 12.97
C SER A 214 -19.32 3.85 12.92
N GLU A 215 -18.75 3.49 11.78
CA GLU A 215 -17.96 2.25 11.65
C GLU A 215 -16.60 2.38 12.36
N TYR A 216 -15.89 3.50 12.23
CA TYR A 216 -14.67 3.75 13.00
C TYR A 216 -14.96 3.77 14.52
N ASP A 217 -16.05 4.39 14.96
CA ASP A 217 -16.48 4.39 16.36
C ASP A 217 -16.77 2.97 16.86
N LEU A 218 -17.26 2.07 16.00
CA LEU A 218 -17.52 0.68 16.32
C LEU A 218 -16.24 -0.16 16.43
N PHE A 219 -15.24 0.06 15.59
CA PHE A 219 -14.03 -0.79 15.56
C PHE A 219 -12.87 -0.24 16.38
N TYR A 220 -12.69 1.08 16.40
CA TYR A 220 -11.61 1.76 17.13
C TYR A 220 -12.08 2.36 18.46
N GLY A 221 -13.36 2.71 18.59
CA GLY A 221 -13.89 3.43 19.75
C GLY A 221 -13.83 4.95 19.59
N ALA A 222 -14.73 5.64 20.30
CA ALA A 222 -14.75 7.10 20.43
C ALA A 222 -14.96 7.49 21.91
N PRO A 223 -13.91 7.96 22.61
CA PRO A 223 -12.52 8.11 22.17
C PRO A 223 -11.85 6.76 21.84
N LEU A 224 -10.67 6.79 21.20
CA LEU A 224 -9.89 5.60 20.84
C LEU A 224 -9.74 4.66 22.03
N ASP A 225 -10.13 3.39 21.82
CA ASP A 225 -10.12 2.34 22.83
C ASP A 225 -9.14 1.23 22.42
N MET A 226 -7.96 1.24 23.04
CA MET A 226 -6.88 0.30 22.75
C MET A 226 -7.16 -1.13 23.19
N ASP A 227 -8.21 -1.37 23.97
CA ASP A 227 -8.60 -2.72 24.40
C ASP A 227 -9.56 -3.38 23.40
N ARG A 228 -10.08 -2.63 22.42
CA ARG A 228 -10.85 -3.20 21.30
C ARG A 228 -9.98 -4.10 20.42
N PRO A 229 -10.57 -5.13 19.79
CA PRO A 229 -9.80 -6.11 19.03
C PRO A 229 -8.88 -5.51 17.96
N LEU A 230 -9.38 -4.55 17.16
CA LEU A 230 -8.62 -3.97 16.06
C LEU A 230 -7.46 -3.06 16.53
N PRO A 231 -7.68 -2.06 17.42
CA PRO A 231 -6.58 -1.30 18.03
C PRO A 231 -5.55 -2.17 18.75
N LYS A 232 -6.00 -3.18 19.51
CA LYS A 232 -5.12 -4.10 20.24
C LYS A 232 -4.23 -4.93 19.30
N LEU A 233 -4.82 -5.48 18.24
CA LEU A 233 -4.07 -6.17 17.19
C LEU A 233 -3.03 -5.23 16.59
N LEU A 234 -3.48 -4.07 16.13
CA LEU A 234 -2.65 -3.12 15.40
C LEU A 234 -1.48 -2.64 16.27
N ALA A 235 -1.73 -2.31 17.54
CA ALA A 235 -0.70 -1.99 18.52
C ALA A 235 0.31 -3.13 18.67
N THR A 236 -0.16 -4.37 18.80
CA THR A 236 0.74 -5.52 18.97
C THR A 236 1.61 -5.77 17.73
N LEU A 237 1.04 -5.64 16.53
CA LEU A 237 1.79 -5.75 15.27
C LEU A 237 2.80 -4.61 15.16
N TYR A 238 2.38 -3.38 15.47
CA TYR A 238 3.24 -2.20 15.40
C TYR A 238 4.43 -2.29 16.35
N SER A 239 4.21 -2.71 17.59
CA SER A 239 5.30 -2.86 18.56
C SER A 239 6.35 -3.89 18.11
N ARG A 240 5.91 -4.99 17.49
CA ARG A 240 6.75 -6.19 17.29
C ARG A 240 7.27 -6.41 15.87
N GLN A 241 6.69 -5.80 14.85
CA GLN A 241 7.03 -6.04 13.45
C GLN A 241 7.62 -4.78 12.82
N CYS A 242 8.60 -4.95 11.92
CA CYS A 242 9.03 -3.86 11.05
C CYS A 242 8.04 -3.72 9.89
N MET A 243 7.26 -2.63 9.89
CA MET A 243 6.31 -2.35 8.81
C MET A 243 6.97 -1.53 7.71
N LEU A 244 6.69 -1.90 6.46
CA LEU A 244 7.02 -1.10 5.28
C LEU A 244 5.71 -0.57 4.67
N PHE A 245 5.45 0.72 4.84
CA PHE A 245 4.29 1.41 4.29
C PHE A 245 4.51 1.74 2.81
N ILE A 246 3.62 1.26 1.94
CA ILE A 246 3.71 1.40 0.48
C ILE A 246 2.36 1.91 -0.05
N GLY A 247 2.36 3.02 -0.77
CA GLY A 247 1.12 3.64 -1.28
C GLY A 247 0.19 4.15 -0.17
N CYS A 248 0.70 4.35 1.04
CA CYS A 248 -0.01 4.96 2.16
C CYS A 248 0.34 6.44 2.21
N SER A 249 -0.66 7.34 2.18
CA SER A 249 -0.40 8.77 2.37
C SER A 249 0.03 9.09 3.80
N LEU A 250 -0.41 8.30 4.79
CA LEU A 250 -0.15 8.47 6.23
C LEU A 250 -0.54 9.88 6.74
N CYS A 251 -1.59 10.49 6.19
CA CYS A 251 -2.00 11.85 6.54
C CYS A 251 -2.85 11.90 7.82
N SER A 252 -3.98 11.20 7.84
CA SER A 252 -4.90 11.15 8.98
C SER A 252 -5.76 9.89 8.89
N ASP A 253 -5.71 9.05 9.92
CA ASP A 253 -6.54 7.85 10.13
C ASP A 253 -6.36 7.40 11.59
N ARG A 254 -7.39 6.79 12.22
CA ARG A 254 -7.28 6.26 13.59
C ARG A 254 -6.20 5.19 13.75
N THR A 255 -5.79 4.55 12.66
CA THR A 255 -4.59 3.69 12.59
C THR A 255 -3.35 4.42 13.10
N LEU A 256 -3.15 5.69 12.73
CA LEU A 256 -2.02 6.52 13.20
C LEU A 256 -2.16 6.89 14.67
N ASP A 257 -3.39 7.09 15.16
CA ASP A 257 -3.63 7.34 16.58
C ASP A 257 -3.27 6.12 17.44
N VAL A 258 -3.57 4.91 16.96
CA VAL A 258 -3.12 3.67 17.59
C VAL A 258 -1.59 3.62 17.63
N PHE A 259 -0.90 3.98 16.55
CA PHE A 259 0.58 4.02 16.54
C PHE A 259 1.13 5.02 17.54
N ARG A 260 0.59 6.26 17.58
CA ARG A 260 0.97 7.28 18.58
C ARG A 260 0.78 6.76 19.99
N GLN A 261 -0.39 6.21 20.29
CA GLN A 261 -0.70 5.73 21.63
C GLN A 261 0.15 4.52 22.02
N THR A 262 0.53 3.67 21.06
CA THR A 262 1.47 2.56 21.26
C THR A 262 2.86 3.09 21.65
N ILE A 263 3.40 4.06 20.91
CA ILE A 263 4.68 4.70 21.21
C ILE A 263 4.65 5.38 22.58
N GLN A 264 3.57 6.08 22.91
CA GLN A 264 3.39 6.73 24.22
C GLN A 264 3.36 5.73 25.38
N ARG A 265 2.75 4.55 25.19
CA ARG A 265 2.64 3.51 26.23
C ARG A 265 3.92 2.70 26.41
N GLU A 266 4.59 2.33 25.32
CA GLU A 266 5.71 1.38 25.36
C GLU A 266 7.08 2.08 25.35
N GLY A 267 7.15 3.28 24.76
CA GLY A 267 8.36 4.04 24.48
C GLY A 267 8.98 3.70 23.13
N ALA A 268 9.45 4.73 22.41
CA ALA A 268 10.03 4.60 21.07
C ALA A 268 11.22 3.62 20.98
N GLY A 269 11.96 3.40 22.07
CA GLY A 269 13.08 2.44 22.10
C GLY A 269 12.68 0.97 22.19
N ARG A 270 11.40 0.67 22.50
CA ARG A 270 10.87 -0.71 22.57
C ARG A 270 10.01 -1.09 21.37
N VAL A 271 9.45 -0.10 20.69
CA VAL A 271 8.69 -0.28 19.46
C VAL A 271 9.65 -0.43 18.29
N SER A 272 9.31 -1.33 17.37
CA SER A 272 10.08 -1.54 16.15
C SER A 272 10.22 -0.24 15.34
N ARG A 273 11.28 -0.16 14.54
CA ARG A 273 11.41 0.91 13.55
C ARG A 273 10.61 0.51 12.31
N HIS A 274 9.88 1.46 11.74
CA HIS A 274 9.11 1.27 10.52
C HIS A 274 9.67 2.15 9.40
N PHE A 275 9.30 1.85 8.16
CA PHE A 275 9.73 2.60 6.97
C PHE A 275 8.52 2.92 6.10
N ALA A 276 8.54 4.07 5.42
CA ALA A 276 7.48 4.46 4.49
C ALA A 276 8.07 5.00 3.20
N ILE A 277 7.63 4.47 2.06
CA ILE A 277 7.98 5.02 0.74
C ILE A 277 6.93 6.09 0.41
N LEU A 278 7.35 7.36 0.40
CA LEU A 278 6.44 8.50 0.33
C LEU A 278 6.88 9.50 -0.73
N GLU A 279 5.90 10.13 -1.37
CA GLU A 279 6.13 11.28 -2.22
C GLU A 279 6.67 12.42 -1.36
N CYS A 280 7.74 13.09 -1.83
CA CYS A 280 8.30 14.25 -1.16
C CYS A 280 7.25 15.38 -1.13
N PRO A 281 6.87 15.89 0.06
CA PRO A 281 6.03 17.07 0.14
C PRO A 281 6.76 18.30 -0.40
N ASP A 282 6.03 19.39 -0.58
CA ASP A 282 6.63 20.68 -0.96
C ASP A 282 7.61 21.16 0.13
N ASP A 283 8.66 21.89 -0.26
CA ASP A 283 9.83 22.14 0.60
C ASP A 283 9.50 22.80 1.96
N GLY A 284 8.40 23.55 2.05
CA GLY A 284 7.95 24.18 3.30
C GLY A 284 7.43 23.19 4.35
N ASP A 285 6.96 22.02 3.92
CA ASP A 285 6.22 21.08 4.78
C ASP A 285 7.07 19.87 5.19
N ILE A 286 8.23 19.66 4.57
CA ILE A 286 9.00 18.42 4.75
C ILE A 286 9.50 18.23 6.18
N LEU A 287 9.98 19.28 6.85
CA LEU A 287 10.51 19.17 8.21
C LEU A 287 9.43 18.78 9.21
N ASP A 288 8.23 19.35 9.07
CA ASP A 288 7.11 19.01 9.95
C ASP A 288 6.57 17.61 9.64
N ARG A 289 6.62 17.22 8.36
CA ARG A 289 6.29 15.85 7.95
C ARG A 289 7.27 14.81 8.50
N GLU A 290 8.57 15.10 8.48
CA GLU A 290 9.61 14.24 9.07
C GLU A 290 9.44 14.13 10.58
N LYS A 291 9.20 15.23 11.30
CA LYS A 291 8.90 15.21 12.75
C LYS A 291 7.68 14.34 13.04
N PHE A 292 6.58 14.57 12.33
CA PHE A 292 5.35 13.80 12.50
C PHE A 292 5.55 12.28 12.33
N LEU A 293 6.28 11.86 11.30
CA LEU A 293 6.53 10.44 11.03
C LEU A 293 7.49 9.84 12.06
N THR A 294 8.53 10.57 12.42
CA THR A 294 9.52 10.09 13.40
C THR A 294 8.99 10.03 14.82
N GLU A 295 8.05 10.90 15.21
CA GLU A 295 7.30 10.82 16.48
C GLU A 295 6.56 9.49 16.65
N ILE A 296 6.20 8.85 15.53
CA ILE A 296 5.59 7.52 15.52
C ILE A 296 6.56 6.41 15.09
N ASN A 297 7.88 6.61 15.11
CA ASN A 297 8.89 5.63 14.68
C ASN A 297 8.85 5.21 13.19
N ILE A 298 8.28 6.04 12.31
CA ILE A 298 8.31 5.82 10.87
C ILE A 298 9.45 6.64 10.25
N VAL A 299 10.36 5.95 9.55
CA VAL A 299 11.42 6.58 8.76
C VAL A 299 10.95 6.76 7.32
N PRO A 300 10.80 8.00 6.82
CA PRO A 300 10.42 8.23 5.43
C PRO A 300 11.59 7.95 4.48
N ILE A 301 11.25 7.34 3.34
CA ILE A 301 12.08 7.22 2.14
C ILE A 301 11.37 8.02 1.06
N TRP A 302 11.95 9.16 0.70
CA TRP A 302 11.29 10.15 -0.15
C TRP A 302 11.53 9.87 -1.64
N PHE A 303 10.50 9.92 -2.47
CA PHE A 303 10.70 10.01 -3.93
C PHE A 303 10.24 11.38 -4.46
N PRO A 304 10.80 11.87 -5.58
CA PRO A 304 10.40 13.16 -6.16
C PRO A 304 8.90 13.23 -6.47
N LYS A 305 8.29 14.40 -6.29
CA LYS A 305 6.87 14.64 -6.57
C LYS A 305 6.51 14.20 -8.01
N GLY A 306 5.48 13.39 -8.14
CA GLY A 306 4.99 12.81 -9.40
C GLY A 306 5.76 11.58 -9.90
N ASP A 307 6.89 11.21 -9.31
CA ASP A 307 7.71 10.07 -9.75
C ASP A 307 7.27 8.75 -9.11
N PHE A 308 6.02 8.34 -9.33
CA PHE A 308 5.46 7.13 -8.71
C PHE A 308 6.15 5.82 -9.16
N THR A 309 6.85 5.82 -10.29
CA THR A 309 7.68 4.69 -10.75
C THR A 309 8.87 4.45 -9.82
N ALA A 310 9.27 5.43 -8.99
CA ALA A 310 10.30 5.26 -7.97
C ALA A 310 9.92 4.19 -6.93
N ILE A 311 8.62 3.96 -6.68
CA ILE A 311 8.16 2.90 -5.80
C ILE A 311 8.60 1.55 -6.37
N GLU A 312 8.33 1.29 -7.64
CA GLU A 312 8.72 0.04 -8.31
C GLU A 312 10.24 -0.15 -8.33
N ALA A 313 10.98 0.92 -8.61
CA ALA A 313 12.46 0.88 -8.60
C ALA A 313 13.02 0.54 -7.20
N LEU A 314 12.46 1.13 -6.14
CA LEU A 314 12.83 0.84 -4.76
C LEU A 314 12.51 -0.60 -4.38
N LEU A 315 11.32 -1.09 -4.70
CA LEU A 315 10.94 -2.47 -4.39
C LEU A 315 11.82 -3.48 -5.14
N GLU A 316 12.09 -3.25 -6.43
CA GLU A 316 13.05 -4.05 -7.21
C GLU A 316 14.42 -4.11 -6.52
N TYR A 317 14.95 -2.96 -6.13
CA TYR A 317 16.23 -2.88 -5.43
C TYR A 317 16.25 -3.65 -4.11
N LEU A 318 15.20 -3.50 -3.29
CA LEU A 318 15.06 -4.20 -2.01
C LEU A 318 14.97 -5.72 -2.20
N ILE A 319 14.25 -6.18 -3.22
CA ILE A 319 14.12 -7.61 -3.53
C ILE A 319 15.45 -8.17 -4.04
N GLN A 320 16.20 -7.45 -4.88
CA GLN A 320 17.53 -7.89 -5.31
C GLN A 320 18.47 -8.10 -4.12
N ALA A 321 18.41 -7.23 -3.10
CA ALA A 321 19.19 -7.37 -1.87
C ALA A 321 18.88 -8.64 -1.07
N THR A 322 17.72 -9.28 -1.28
CA THR A 322 17.37 -10.57 -0.65
C THR A 322 17.91 -11.80 -1.38
N GLY A 323 18.44 -11.63 -2.61
CA GLY A 323 18.75 -12.74 -3.51
C GLY A 323 17.52 -13.45 -4.11
N ARG A 324 16.29 -12.96 -3.87
CA ARG A 324 15.04 -13.55 -4.39
C ARG A 324 14.74 -13.23 -5.86
N LEU A 325 15.55 -12.41 -6.53
CA LEU A 325 15.55 -12.25 -7.99
C LEU A 325 16.66 -13.11 -8.60
N GLN A 326 16.42 -14.42 -8.66
CA GLN A 326 17.11 -15.34 -9.56
C GLN A 326 16.09 -16.27 -10.21
N THR A 327 15.60 -15.88 -11.38
CA THR A 327 15.37 -16.71 -12.59
C THR A 327 14.75 -15.85 -13.68
#